data_AF-A0A7C1Y5J5-F1
#
_entry.id   AF-A0A7C1Y5J5-F1
#
_cell.length_a   1.000
_cell.length_b   1.000
_cell.length_c   1.000
_cell.angle_alpha   90.00
_cell.angle_beta   90.00
_cell.angle_gamma   90.00
#
_symmetry.space_group_name_H-M   'P 1'
#
loop_
_entity.id
_entity.type
_entity.pdbx_description
1 polymer ?
#
loop_
_entity_poly.entity_id
_entity_poly.type
_entity_poly.pdbx_seq_one_letter_code
_entity_poly.pdbx_strand_id
1 'polypeptide(L)' 'MKEKLVVIGNGMAGIRTVEELLKVAPDAYDITVFGDEPYGNYNRIMLSPVLAGEKTIDEIML' A
#
# COMPACT_ATOMS: atom_id res chain seq x y z
N MET A 1 -13.05 21.56 -5.32
CA MET A 1 -11.60 21.38 -5.12
C MET A 1 -11.46 20.24 -4.13
N LYS A 2 -10.66 19.19 -4.43
CA LYS A 2 -10.48 18.06 -3.51
C LYS A 2 -9.56 18.48 -2.36
N GLU A 3 -9.81 17.97 -1.15
CA GLU A 3 -8.90 18.20 -0.02
C GLU A 3 -7.62 17.39 -0.21
N LYS A 4 -6.47 17.92 0.19
CA LYS A 4 -5.20 17.19 0.06
C LYS A 4 -5.04 16.23 1.23
N LEU A 5 -4.86 14.94 0.94
CA LEU A 5 -4.57 13.91 1.94
C LEU A 5 -3.15 13.38 1.73
N VAL A 6 -2.33 13.50 2.77
CA VAL A 6 -0.97 12.94 2.79
C VAL A 6 -0.96 11.69 3.66
N VAL A 7 -0.51 10.58 3.10
CA VAL A 7 -0.32 9.31 3.80
C VAL A 7 1.16 9.01 3.91
N ILE A 8 1.66 8.82 5.14
CA ILE A 8 3.06 8.47 5.39
C ILE A 8 3.14 6.95 5.60
N GLY A 9 3.75 6.27 4.63
CA GLY A 9 3.95 4.82 4.60
C GLY A 9 3.13 4.13 3.50
N ASN A 10 3.81 3.51 2.54
CA ASN A 10 3.23 2.63 1.50
C ASN A 10 3.03 1.18 2.01
N GLY A 11 2.75 1.01 3.31
CA GLY A 11 2.51 -0.31 3.91
C GLY A 11 1.05 -0.76 3.81
N MET A 12 0.75 -2.00 4.19
CA MET A 12 -0.61 -2.54 4.14
C MET A 12 -1.63 -1.66 4.86
N ALA A 13 -1.27 -1.08 6.01
CA ALA A 13 -2.16 -0.18 6.75
C ALA A 13 -2.51 1.08 5.94
N GLY A 14 -1.50 1.79 5.43
CA GLY A 14 -1.71 3.04 4.69
C GLY A 14 -2.52 2.84 3.41
N ILE A 15 -2.18 1.81 2.64
CA ILE A 15 -2.89 1.50 1.40
C ILE A 15 -4.31 1.00 1.67
N ARG A 16 -4.51 0.15 2.68
CA ARG A 16 -5.86 -0.29 3.02
C ARG A 16 -6.76 0.86 3.46
N THR A 17 -6.23 1.82 4.22
CA THR A 17 -6.96 3.04 4.56
C THR A 17 -7.37 3.82 3.30
N VAL A 18 -6.47 3.99 2.34
CA VAL A 18 -6.76 4.68 1.07
C VAL A 18 -7.83 3.91 0.26
N GLU A 19 -7.73 2.60 0.16
CA GLU A 19 -8.71 1.77 -0.55
C GLU A 19 -10.11 1.89 0.05
N GLU A 20 -10.25 1.78 1.37
CA GLU A 20 -11.56 1.91 2.02
C GLU A 20 -12.08 3.35 1.92
N LEU A 21 -11.21 4.35 1.99
CA LEU A 21 -11.58 5.75 1.80
C LEU A 21 -12.14 6.01 0.40
N LEU A 22 -11.50 5.46 -0.64
CA LEU A 22 -11.95 5.61 -2.02
C LEU A 22 -13.29 4.91 -2.27
N LYS A 23 -13.63 3.85 -1.52
CA LYS A 23 -14.96 3.21 -1.61
C LYS A 23 -16.07 4.09 -1.03
N VAL A 24 -15.81 4.79 0.07
CA VAL A 24 -16.83 5.60 0.77
C VAL A 24 -16.88 7.05 0.29
N ALA A 25 -15.78 7.59 -0.23
CA ALA A 25 -15.62 8.98 -0.63
C ALA A 25 -14.65 9.14 -1.81
N PRO A 26 -14.99 8.61 -3.02
CA PRO A 26 -14.08 8.53 -4.17
C PRO A 26 -13.56 9.90 -4.65
N ASP A 27 -14.30 10.97 -4.39
CA ASP A 27 -14.00 12.31 -4.89
C ASP A 27 -13.64 13.33 -3.81
N ALA A 28 -13.50 12.91 -2.55
CA ALA A 28 -13.22 13.85 -1.46
C ALA A 28 -11.77 14.34 -1.44
N TYR A 29 -10.82 13.47 -1.81
CA TYR A 29 -9.39 13.73 -1.59
C TYR A 29 -8.52 13.62 -2.84
N ASP A 30 -7.51 14.49 -2.90
CA ASP A 30 -6.32 14.36 -3.73
C ASP A 30 -5.22 13.74 -2.88
N ILE A 31 -4.88 12.48 -3.15
CA ILE A 31 -4.12 11.62 -2.23
C ILE A 31 -2.67 11.51 -2.70
N THR A 32 -1.73 11.81 -1.80
CA THR A 32 -0.29 11.58 -2.00
C THR A 32 0.23 10.63 -0.92
N VAL A 33 0.88 9.54 -1.35
CA VAL A 33 1.51 8.57 -0.44
C VAL A 33 3.03 8.74 -0.49
N PHE A 34 3.65 8.93 0.66
CA PHE A 34 5.11 8.92 0.80
C PHE A 34 5.57 7.58 1.38
N GLY A 35 6.55 6.96 0.74
CA GLY A 35 7.23 5.77 1.24
C GLY A 35 8.73 5.92 1.08
N ASP A 36 9.50 5.36 2.01
CA ASP A 36 10.96 5.35 1.94
C ASP A 36 11.48 4.19 1.08
N GLU A 37 10.68 3.14 0.91
CA GLU A 37 11.03 1.98 0.12
C GLU A 37 10.73 2.19 -1.38
N PRO A 38 11.63 1.78 -2.29
CA PRO A 38 11.47 1.98 -3.73
C PRO A 38 10.53 0.96 -4.39
N TYR A 39 9.69 0.27 -3.60
CA TYR A 39 8.85 -0.84 -4.04
C TYR A 39 7.37 -0.52 -3.83
N GLY A 40 6.52 -1.19 -4.63
CA GLY A 40 5.06 -1.18 -4.44
C GLY A 40 4.65 -1.78 -3.09
N ASN A 41 3.35 -1.71 -2.76
CA ASN A 41 2.83 -2.37 -1.57
C ASN A 41 3.03 -3.89 -1.68
N TYR A 42 3.41 -4.54 -0.58
CA TYR A 42 3.61 -5.99 -0.56
C TYR A 42 3.30 -6.57 0.82
N ASN A 43 2.96 -7.85 0.87
CA ASN A 43 2.66 -8.55 2.10
C ASN A 43 3.96 -8.97 2.82
N ARG A 44 4.38 -8.17 3.79
CA ARG A 44 5.60 -8.42 4.59
C ARG A 44 5.60 -9.75 5.35
N ILE A 45 4.44 -10.28 5.69
CA ILE A 45 4.32 -11.59 6.36
C ILE A 45 4.83 -12.71 5.43
N MET A 46 4.69 -12.53 4.12
CA MET A 46 5.09 -13.51 3.10
C MET A 46 6.58 -13.43 2.74
N LEU A 47 7.37 -12.56 3.37
CA LEU A 47 8.82 -12.55 3.18
C LEU A 47 9.48 -13.86 3.67
N SER A 48 8.97 -14.47 4.74
CA SER A 48 9.52 -15.75 5.23
C SER A 48 9.39 -16.87 4.18
N PRO A 49 8.22 -17.12 3.56
CA PRO A 49 8.09 -18.01 2.40
C PRO A 49 9.01 -17.67 1.22
N VAL A 50 9.22 -16.38 0.92
CA VAL A 50 10.14 -15.97 -0.15
C VAL A 50 11.57 -16.38 0.18
N LEU A 51 12.04 -16.11 1.40
CA LEU A 51 13.37 -16.50 1.85
C LEU A 51 13.54 -18.04 1.94
N ALA A 52 12.45 -18.77 2.18
CA ALA A 52 12.41 -20.23 2.14
C ALA A 52 12.37 -20.80 0.71
N GLY A 53 12.21 -19.96 -0.32
CA GLY A 53 12.11 -20.39 -1.73
C GLY A 53 10.74 -20.94 -2.13
N GLU A 54 9.72 -20.78 -1.29
CA GLU A 54 8.35 -21.24 -1.52
C GLU A 54 7.53 -20.26 -2.37
N LYS A 55 7.95 -18.99 -2.40
CA LYS A 55 7.31 -17.90 -3.15
C LYS A 55 8.33 -17.00 -3.84
N THR A 56 7.90 -16.39 -4.91
CA THR A 56 8.59 -15.31 -5.62
C THR A 56 8.21 -13.94 -5.06
N ILE A 57 9.01 -12.91 -5.36
CA ILE A 57 8.70 -11.52 -4.99
C ILE A 57 7.39 -11.07 -5.63
N ASP A 58 7.16 -11.43 -6.90
CA ASP A 58 5.95 -11.03 -7.63
C ASP A 58 4.67 -11.59 -6.99
N GLU A 59 4.73 -12.76 -6.36
CA GLU A 59 3.59 -13.38 -5.66
C GLU A 59 3.22 -12.70 -4.34
N ILE A 60 4.05 -11.80 -3.82
CA ILE A 60 3.80 -11.11 -2.55
C ILE A 60 3.47 -9.63 -2.73
N MET A 61 3.52 -9.12 -3.96
CA MET A 61 3.10 -7.76 -4.31
C MET A 61 1.57 -7.62 -4.23
N LEU A 62 1.09 -6.43 -3.87
CA LEU A 62 -0.33 -6.10 -3.66
C LEU A 62 -0.78 -4.99 -4.63
#